data_AF-A0A7K7CIT4-F1
#
_entry.id   AF-A0A7K7CIT4-F1
#
_cell.length_a   1.000
_cell.length_b   1.000
_cell.length_c   1.000
_cell.angle_alpha   90.00
_cell.angle_beta   90.00
_cell.angle_gamma   90.00
#
_symmetry.space_group_name_H-M   'P 1'
#
loop_
_entity.id
_entity.type
_entity.pdbx_description
1 polymer ?
#
loop_
_entity_poly.entity_id
_entity_poly.type
_entity_poly.pdbx_seq_one_letter_code
_entity_poly.pdbx_strand_id
1 'polypeptide(L)'
;DALLSCHRSYRSRPTHGIGKFKYLLPKEVPKRRKEKVQMKEISAGTEYQYGDVNIQMTSYDLCLVEHFAQYVHRLCNRLSVQVNESYAMPTKTNEVLFLEERGSKMQLDAVLTTHQRVVQIRGLSSTFAPILLEIIQSNQPEGVHLLVKQHTEADFKSRLKSRPQLEELLAQMS
;
A
#
# COMPACT_ATOMS: atom_id res chain seq x y z
N ASP A 1 -62.90 10.34 -25.60
CA ASP A 1 -61.85 9.58 -26.33
C ASP A 1 -60.67 9.28 -25.43
N ALA A 2 -60.51 8.00 -25.11
CA ALA A 2 -59.57 7.48 -24.13
C ALA A 2 -58.13 7.47 -24.69
N LEU A 3 -57.23 8.17 -24.00
CA LEU A 3 -55.80 8.11 -24.23
C LEU A 3 -55.31 6.68 -23.98
N LEU A 4 -54.85 6.02 -25.05
CA LEU A 4 -54.23 4.70 -25.03
C LEU A 4 -53.06 4.69 -24.04
N SER A 5 -53.30 4.12 -22.86
CA SER A 5 -52.28 3.67 -21.91
C SER A 5 -51.41 2.62 -22.60
N CYS A 6 -50.34 3.06 -23.25
CA CYS A 6 -49.31 2.18 -23.80
C CYS A 6 -48.46 1.61 -22.64
N HIS A 7 -49.03 0.64 -21.92
CA HIS A 7 -48.26 -0.17 -20.99
C HIS A 7 -47.13 -0.86 -21.77
N ARG A 8 -45.89 -0.59 -21.36
CA ARG A 8 -44.67 -1.16 -21.93
C ARG A 8 -44.66 -2.67 -21.67
N SER A 9 -45.32 -3.43 -22.53
CA SER A 9 -45.61 -4.88 -22.41
C SER A 9 -44.37 -5.76 -22.25
N TYR A 10 -43.19 -5.23 -22.57
CA TYR A 10 -41.92 -5.93 -22.38
C TYR A 10 -41.50 -6.05 -20.90
N ARG A 11 -41.96 -5.16 -20.02
CA ARG A 11 -41.60 -5.20 -18.58
C ARG A 11 -42.25 -6.35 -17.82
N SER A 12 -43.39 -6.85 -18.32
CA SER A 12 -44.10 -8.01 -17.79
C SER A 12 -43.66 -9.34 -18.44
N ARG A 13 -42.70 -9.34 -19.38
CA ARG A 13 -42.19 -10.57 -20.00
C ARG A 13 -41.16 -11.27 -19.10
N PRO A 14 -41.07 -12.62 -19.15
CA PRO A 14 -40.10 -13.37 -18.35
C PRO A 14 -38.64 -13.04 -18.69
N THR A 15 -38.37 -12.55 -19.91
CA THR A 15 -37.03 -12.13 -20.34
C THR A 15 -36.66 -10.69 -19.95
N HIS A 16 -37.51 -10.00 -19.18
CA HIS A 16 -37.24 -8.64 -18.74
C HIS A 16 -36.01 -8.58 -17.85
N GLY A 17 -35.01 -7.79 -18.26
CA GLY A 17 -33.81 -7.55 -17.44
C GLY A 17 -32.64 -8.50 -17.71
N ILE A 18 -32.73 -9.40 -18.69
CA ILE A 18 -31.62 -10.28 -19.10
C ILE A 18 -30.31 -9.51 -19.42
N GLY A 19 -30.42 -8.28 -19.92
CA GLY A 19 -29.27 -7.41 -20.25
C GLY A 19 -28.83 -6.48 -19.11
N LYS A 20 -29.38 -6.62 -17.89
CA LYS A 20 -28.88 -5.83 -16.75
C LYS A 20 -27.55 -6.43 -16.32
N PHE A 21 -26.47 -5.70 -16.50
CA PHE A 21 -25.13 -6.13 -16.08
C PHE A 21 -24.55 -5.26 -14.96
N LYS A 22 -25.15 -4.09 -14.69
CA LYS A 22 -24.63 -3.13 -13.69
C LYS A 22 -24.50 -3.70 -12.28
N TYR A 23 -25.27 -4.72 -11.92
CA TYR A 23 -25.17 -5.39 -10.62
C TYR A 23 -24.02 -6.39 -10.52
N LEU A 24 -23.47 -6.84 -11.66
CA LEU A 24 -22.27 -7.68 -11.73
C LEU A 24 -21.00 -6.85 -11.58
N LEU A 25 -21.09 -5.55 -11.83
CA LEU A 25 -19.99 -4.62 -11.68
C LEU A 25 -19.95 -4.06 -10.25
N PRO A 26 -18.74 -3.82 -9.70
CA PRO A 26 -18.60 -3.05 -8.47
C PRO A 26 -19.29 -1.69 -8.61
N LYS A 27 -19.90 -1.19 -7.53
CA LYS A 27 -20.51 0.14 -7.53
C LYS A 27 -19.42 1.19 -7.79
N GLU A 28 -19.58 1.97 -8.86
CA GLU A 28 -18.67 3.09 -9.14
C GLU A 28 -18.81 4.14 -8.04
N VAL A 29 -17.77 4.27 -7.21
CA VAL A 29 -17.66 5.38 -6.27
C VAL A 29 -17.37 6.64 -7.11
N PRO A 30 -18.07 7.77 -6.91
CA PRO A 30 -17.82 8.98 -7.68
C PRO A 30 -16.35 9.33 -7.60
N LYS A 31 -15.69 9.50 -8.76
CA LYS A 31 -14.29 9.91 -8.87
C LYS A 31 -14.15 11.31 -8.26
N ARG A 32 -13.92 11.39 -6.95
CA ARG A 32 -13.58 12.65 -6.28
C ARG A 32 -12.34 13.21 -6.98
N ARG A 33 -12.33 14.53 -7.23
CA ARG A 33 -11.22 15.23 -7.90
C ARG A 33 -9.89 14.76 -7.28
N LYS A 34 -8.95 14.35 -8.13
CA LYS A 34 -7.67 13.70 -7.83
C LYS A 34 -6.71 14.50 -6.93
N GLU A 35 -7.13 15.62 -6.35
CA GLU A 35 -6.24 16.58 -5.71
C GLU A 35 -5.78 16.18 -4.31
N LYS A 36 -6.45 15.25 -3.62
CA LYS A 36 -6.06 14.83 -2.27
C LYS A 36 -6.19 13.31 -2.11
N VAL A 37 -5.07 12.63 -1.89
CA VAL A 37 -5.05 11.22 -1.48
C VAL A 37 -5.73 11.15 -0.11
N GLN A 38 -6.97 10.65 -0.09
CA GLN A 38 -7.72 10.45 1.14
C GLN A 38 -7.29 9.12 1.75
N MET A 39 -7.12 9.11 3.07
CA MET A 39 -6.82 7.89 3.81
C MET A 39 -7.98 6.90 3.66
N LYS A 40 -7.67 5.66 3.27
CA LYS A 40 -8.64 4.57 3.26
C LYS A 40 -8.84 4.08 4.69
N GLU A 41 -10.05 3.62 5.00
CA GLU A 41 -10.35 3.01 6.30
C GLU A 41 -9.44 1.79 6.51
N ILE A 42 -8.69 1.79 7.62
CA ILE A 42 -7.82 0.69 7.99
C ILE A 42 -8.68 -0.42 8.57
N SER A 43 -8.56 -1.62 8.01
CA SER A 43 -9.19 -2.81 8.59
C SER A 43 -8.37 -3.32 9.77
N ALA A 44 -8.99 -3.38 10.96
CA ALA A 44 -8.33 -3.84 12.20
C ALA A 44 -8.14 -5.37 12.26
N GLY A 45 -8.72 -6.12 11.32
CA GLY A 45 -8.71 -7.57 11.30
C GLY A 45 -9.83 -8.20 12.15
N THR A 46 -9.96 -9.51 12.03
CA THR A 46 -10.80 -10.38 12.86
C THR A 46 -9.92 -11.48 13.47
N GLU A 47 -10.44 -12.30 14.37
CA GLU A 47 -9.67 -13.39 15.03
C GLU A 47 -8.98 -14.34 14.03
N TYR A 48 -9.60 -14.56 12.86
CA TYR A 48 -9.11 -15.50 11.84
C TYR A 48 -8.45 -14.83 10.63
N GLN A 49 -8.42 -13.49 10.60
CA GLN A 49 -7.93 -12.74 9.47
C GLN A 49 -7.23 -11.46 9.93
N TYR A 50 -5.95 -11.34 9.60
CA TYR A 50 -5.20 -10.11 9.83
C TYR A 50 -5.79 -8.95 9.02
N GLY A 51 -5.65 -7.76 9.57
CA GLY A 51 -6.04 -6.51 8.93
C GLY A 51 -5.14 -6.13 7.75
N ASP A 52 -5.02 -4.84 7.50
CA ASP A 52 -4.09 -4.34 6.48
C ASP A 52 -2.64 -4.47 6.99
N VAL A 53 -1.82 -5.20 6.23
CA VAL A 53 -0.41 -5.47 6.57
C VAL A 53 0.48 -4.84 5.52
N ASN A 54 1.53 -4.16 5.98
CA ASN A 54 2.57 -3.56 5.16
C ASN A 54 3.83 -4.43 5.18
N ILE A 55 4.21 -4.94 4.02
CA ILE A 55 5.51 -5.58 3.81
C ILE A 55 6.48 -4.52 3.30
N GLN A 56 7.43 -4.12 4.14
CA GLN A 56 8.46 -3.15 3.83
C GLN A 56 9.74 -3.88 3.43
N MET A 57 10.32 -3.46 2.31
CA MET A 57 11.59 -3.96 1.79
C MET A 57 12.53 -2.77 1.68
N THR A 58 13.67 -2.84 2.36
CA THR A 58 14.68 -1.78 2.37
C THR A 58 16.03 -2.32 1.91
N SER A 59 16.72 -1.60 1.03
CA SER A 59 18.11 -1.91 0.63
C SER A 59 18.85 -0.66 0.18
N TYR A 60 20.15 -0.80 0.00
CA TYR A 60 21.00 0.21 -0.64
C TYR A 60 20.92 0.16 -2.18
N ASP A 61 20.64 -1.01 -2.76
CA ASP A 61 20.45 -1.14 -4.21
C ASP A 61 18.98 -0.98 -4.58
N LEU A 62 18.71 -0.03 -5.48
CA LEU A 62 17.38 0.24 -6.03
C LEU A 62 16.84 -0.95 -6.83
N CYS A 63 17.68 -1.57 -7.65
CA CYS A 63 17.28 -2.61 -8.60
C CYS A 63 16.79 -3.87 -7.85
N LEU A 64 17.53 -4.28 -6.81
CA LEU A 64 17.18 -5.43 -5.99
C LEU A 64 15.82 -5.23 -5.29
N VAL A 65 15.60 -4.05 -4.72
CA VAL A 65 14.36 -3.76 -3.99
C VAL A 65 13.17 -3.69 -4.94
N GLU A 66 13.31 -3.10 -6.12
CA GLU A 66 12.24 -3.06 -7.11
C GLU A 66 11.90 -4.46 -7.63
N HIS A 67 12.92 -5.27 -7.93
CA HIS A 67 12.72 -6.63 -8.40
C HIS A 67 12.04 -7.50 -7.33
N PHE A 68 12.50 -7.39 -6.08
CA PHE A 68 11.91 -8.13 -4.97
C PHE A 68 10.47 -7.68 -4.67
N ALA A 69 10.20 -6.37 -4.72
CA ALA A 69 8.83 -5.86 -4.60
C ALA A 69 7.91 -6.37 -5.71
N GLN A 70 8.42 -6.46 -6.95
CA GLN A 70 7.68 -7.05 -8.06
C GLN A 70 7.42 -8.55 -7.85
N TYR A 71 8.41 -9.29 -7.33
CA TYR A 71 8.27 -10.70 -6.97
C TYR A 71 7.17 -10.90 -5.92
N VAL A 72 7.24 -10.16 -4.80
CA VAL A 72 6.24 -10.24 -3.72
C VAL A 72 4.84 -9.89 -4.25
N HIS A 73 4.72 -8.83 -5.05
CA HIS A 73 3.44 -8.44 -5.63
C HIS A 73 2.85 -9.55 -6.53
N ARG A 74 3.66 -10.17 -7.39
CA ARG A 74 3.24 -11.28 -8.25
C ARG A 74 2.89 -12.53 -7.44
N LEU A 75 3.65 -12.81 -6.38
CA LEU A 75 3.40 -13.92 -5.47
C LEU A 75 2.04 -13.76 -4.80
N CYS A 76 1.73 -12.58 -4.25
CA CYS A 76 0.43 -12.30 -3.66
C CYS A 76 -0.73 -12.49 -4.66
N ASN A 77 -0.57 -12.00 -5.89
CA ASN A 77 -1.59 -12.19 -6.93
C ASN A 77 -1.79 -13.66 -7.30
N ARG A 78 -0.71 -14.45 -7.37
CA ARG A 78 -0.78 -15.90 -7.64
C ARG A 78 -1.47 -16.67 -6.51
N LEU A 79 -1.22 -16.25 -5.26
CA LEU A 79 -1.81 -16.83 -4.06
C LEU A 79 -3.23 -16.29 -3.76
N SER A 80 -3.81 -15.51 -4.67
CA SER A 80 -5.14 -14.90 -4.53
C SER A 80 -5.28 -14.01 -3.29
N VAL A 81 -4.19 -13.42 -2.83
CA VAL A 81 -4.19 -12.44 -1.74
C VAL A 81 -4.41 -11.05 -2.31
N GLN A 82 -5.33 -10.29 -1.72
CA GLN A 82 -5.66 -8.95 -2.22
C GLN A 82 -4.54 -7.96 -1.88
N VAL A 83 -3.93 -7.39 -2.91
CA VAL A 83 -2.98 -6.29 -2.77
C VAL A 83 -3.73 -4.96 -2.92
N ASN A 84 -3.73 -4.15 -1.86
CA ASN A 84 -4.38 -2.84 -1.88
C ASN A 84 -3.58 -1.84 -2.72
N GLU A 85 -2.29 -1.68 -2.37
CA GLU A 85 -1.38 -0.71 -2.97
C GLU A 85 0.05 -1.26 -2.95
N SER A 86 0.82 -0.91 -3.97
CA SER A 86 2.28 -1.08 -4.00
C SER A 86 2.88 0.28 -4.29
N TYR A 87 3.75 0.77 -3.40
CA TYR A 87 4.30 2.11 -3.48
C TYR A 87 5.75 2.18 -3.01
N ALA A 88 6.41 3.28 -3.36
CA ALA A 88 7.75 3.61 -2.91
C ALA A 88 7.72 4.63 -1.76
N MET A 89 8.65 4.48 -0.83
CA MET A 89 8.94 5.48 0.18
C MET A 89 10.06 6.41 -0.31
N PRO A 90 10.09 7.67 0.15
CA PRO A 90 11.17 8.59 -0.19
C PRO A 90 12.52 8.02 0.24
N THR A 91 13.50 8.14 -0.64
CA THR A 91 14.85 7.62 -0.44
C THR A 91 15.58 8.42 0.63
N LYS A 92 16.30 7.73 1.52
CA LYS A 92 17.12 8.37 2.55
C LYS A 92 18.58 8.32 2.14
N THR A 93 19.20 9.48 2.03
CA THR A 93 20.63 9.61 1.71
C THR A 93 21.41 9.82 3.01
N ASN A 94 22.29 8.88 3.34
CA ASN A 94 23.11 8.94 4.54
C ASN A 94 24.57 9.16 4.13
N GLU A 95 25.17 10.21 4.67
CA GLU A 95 26.60 10.49 4.50
C GLU A 95 27.38 9.71 5.57
N VAL A 96 28.30 8.86 5.10
CA VAL A 96 29.20 8.09 5.97
C VAL A 96 30.47 8.90 6.15
N LEU A 97 30.71 9.30 7.40
CA LEU A 97 31.90 10.04 7.79
C LEU A 97 32.88 9.08 8.47
N PHE A 98 34.13 9.08 8.04
CA PHE A 98 35.22 8.33 8.65
C PHE A 98 36.13 9.25 9.47
N LEU A 99 36.70 8.73 10.55
CA LEU A 99 37.63 9.44 11.41
C LEU A 99 39.07 9.18 10.94
N GLU A 100 39.82 10.24 10.61
CA GLU A 100 41.23 10.10 10.21
C GLU A 100 42.09 9.37 11.28
N GLU A 101 42.95 8.44 10.86
CA GLU A 101 43.75 7.59 11.76
C GLU A 101 44.70 8.37 12.71
N ARG A 102 45.11 9.58 12.33
CA ARG A 102 46.03 10.43 13.10
C ARG A 102 45.45 11.81 13.39
N GLY A 103 44.13 11.98 13.24
CA GLY A 103 43.43 13.25 13.39
C GLY A 103 42.12 13.11 14.16
N SER A 104 41.57 14.24 14.61
CA SER A 104 40.22 14.30 15.20
C SER A 104 39.17 14.77 14.18
N LYS A 105 39.56 14.95 12.90
CA LYS A 105 38.67 15.45 11.86
C LYS A 105 37.91 14.29 11.22
N MET A 106 36.59 14.48 11.06
CA MET A 106 35.75 13.60 10.27
C MET A 106 35.85 13.98 8.78
N GLN A 107 36.15 13.01 7.94
CA GLN A 107 36.15 13.14 6.48
C GLN A 107 34.97 12.36 5.88
N LEU A 108 34.43 12.84 4.76
CA LEU A 108 33.39 12.14 4.02
C LEU A 108 34.00 10.96 3.25
N ASP A 109 33.50 9.76 3.51
CA ASP A 109 33.94 8.53 2.85
C ASP A 109 33.00 8.18 1.69
N ALA A 110 31.71 8.01 1.98
CA ALA A 110 30.72 7.61 1.00
C ALA A 110 29.33 8.20 1.28
N VAL A 111 28.50 8.27 0.23
CA VAL A 111 27.08 8.62 0.33
C VAL A 111 26.26 7.39 0.00
N LEU A 112 25.53 6.87 0.99
CA LEU A 112 24.70 5.68 0.86
C LEU A 112 23.24 6.08 0.68
N THR A 113 22.63 5.61 -0.41
CA THR A 113 21.20 5.81 -0.67
C THR A 113 20.42 4.60 -0.23
N THR A 114 19.44 4.78 0.66
CA THR A 114 18.55 3.71 1.11
C THR A 114 17.21 3.84 0.38
N HIS A 115 16.84 2.79 -0.36
CA HIS A 115 15.59 2.68 -1.08
C HIS A 115 14.62 1.78 -0.33
N GLN A 116 13.35 2.17 -0.30
CA GLN A 116 12.33 1.41 0.40
C GLN A 116 11.08 1.26 -0.46
N ARG A 117 10.58 0.03 -0.57
CA ARG A 117 9.32 -0.31 -1.22
C ARG A 117 8.38 -0.96 -0.24
N VAL A 118 7.09 -0.69 -0.39
CA VAL A 118 6.06 -1.21 0.48
C VAL A 118 4.97 -1.85 -0.38
N VAL A 119 4.60 -3.08 -0.02
CA VAL A 119 3.44 -3.78 -0.57
C VAL A 119 2.41 -3.89 0.55
N GLN A 120 1.27 -3.24 0.37
CA GLN A 120 0.15 -3.29 1.30
C GLN A 120 -0.81 -4.39 0.89
N ILE A 121 -1.02 -5.33 1.79
CA ILE A 121 -1.83 -6.52 1.60
C ILE A 121 -3.04 -6.44 2.54
N ARG A 122 -4.18 -6.93 2.05
CA ARG A 122 -5.41 -7.01 2.84
C ARG A 122 -5.93 -8.44 2.90
N GLY A 123 -6.56 -8.76 4.02
CA GLY A 123 -7.38 -9.96 4.15
C GLY A 123 -6.56 -11.25 4.26
N LEU A 124 -5.43 -11.18 4.95
CA LEU A 124 -4.51 -12.29 5.09
C LEU A 124 -4.97 -13.20 6.24
N SER A 125 -5.27 -14.47 5.93
CA SER A 125 -5.79 -15.42 6.92
C SER A 125 -4.72 -15.86 7.93
N SER A 126 -5.11 -16.09 9.18
CA SER A 126 -4.20 -16.49 10.26
C SER A 126 -3.42 -17.77 9.96
N THR A 127 -4.04 -18.74 9.28
CA THR A 127 -3.38 -20.01 8.89
C THR A 127 -2.44 -19.84 7.70
N PHE A 128 -2.74 -18.89 6.81
CA PHE A 128 -1.97 -18.67 5.59
C PHE A 128 -0.77 -17.73 5.81
N ALA A 129 -0.86 -16.84 6.80
CA ALA A 129 0.19 -15.91 7.18
C ALA A 129 1.58 -16.54 7.34
N PRO A 130 1.76 -17.60 8.15
CA PRO A 130 3.08 -18.19 8.35
C PRO A 130 3.66 -18.74 7.04
N ILE A 131 2.84 -19.39 6.20
CA ILE A 131 3.27 -19.96 4.92
C ILE A 131 3.78 -18.85 3.98
N LEU A 132 3.03 -17.74 3.90
CA LEU A 132 3.42 -16.61 3.06
C LEU A 132 4.72 -15.96 3.57
N LEU A 133 4.86 -15.78 4.88
CA LEU A 133 6.07 -15.19 5.47
C LEU A 133 7.29 -16.07 5.28
N GLU A 134 7.13 -17.39 5.44
CA GLU A 134 8.19 -18.37 5.23
C GLU A 134 8.68 -18.37 3.78
N ILE A 135 7.77 -18.33 2.81
CA ILE A 135 8.12 -18.25 1.38
C ILE A 135 8.86 -16.94 1.09
N ILE A 136 8.40 -15.81 1.63
CA ILE A 136 9.06 -14.52 1.41
C ILE A 136 10.46 -14.49 2.02
N GLN A 137 10.61 -15.02 3.24
CA GLN A 137 11.89 -15.09 3.93
C GLN A 137 12.87 -16.04 3.21
N SER A 138 12.40 -17.20 2.75
CA SER A 138 13.22 -18.17 2.00
C SER A 138 13.72 -17.62 0.66
N ASN A 139 12.98 -16.70 0.05
CA ASN A 139 13.34 -16.08 -1.23
C ASN A 139 13.93 -14.66 -1.06
N GLN A 140 14.29 -14.28 0.16
CA GLN A 140 14.85 -12.96 0.45
C GLN A 140 16.27 -12.84 -0.13
N PRO A 141 16.52 -11.88 -1.04
CA PRO A 141 17.84 -11.67 -1.60
C PRO A 141 18.79 -11.01 -0.58
N GLU A 142 20.08 -11.17 -0.81
CA GLU A 142 21.12 -10.56 0.02
C GLU A 142 21.04 -9.03 -0.01
N GLY A 143 21.31 -8.39 1.14
CA GLY A 143 21.28 -6.93 1.27
C GLY A 143 19.89 -6.30 1.25
N VAL A 144 18.81 -7.07 1.15
CA VAL A 144 17.45 -6.58 1.38
C VAL A 144 17.03 -6.91 2.80
N HIS A 145 16.54 -5.92 3.54
CA HIS A 145 15.89 -6.12 4.83
C HIS A 145 14.37 -6.12 4.66
N LEU A 146 13.74 -7.20 5.16
CA LEU A 146 12.30 -7.36 5.21
C LEU A 146 11.77 -6.95 6.58
N LEU A 147 10.70 -6.15 6.58
CA LEU A 147 10.01 -5.77 7.80
C LEU A 147 8.50 -5.78 7.56
N VAL A 148 7.79 -6.60 8.32
CA VAL A 148 6.34 -6.76 8.22
C VAL A 148 5.68 -6.09 9.42
N LYS A 149 4.82 -5.10 9.16
CA LYS A 149 4.11 -4.34 10.19
C LYS A 149 2.64 -4.20 9.83
N GLN A 150 1.79 -4.08 10.84
CA GLN A 150 0.40 -3.70 10.64
C GLN A 150 0.34 -2.25 10.13
N HIS A 151 -0.59 -1.96 9.24
CA HIS A 151 -0.75 -0.62 8.70
C HIS A 151 -1.34 0.33 9.75
N THR A 152 -0.63 1.42 10.03
CA THR A 152 -1.08 2.46 10.95
C THR A 152 -1.28 3.79 10.23
N GLU A 153 -2.02 4.71 10.86
CA GLU A 153 -2.17 6.07 10.32
C GLU A 153 -0.84 6.82 10.22
N ALA A 154 0.11 6.50 11.12
CA ALA A 154 1.44 7.10 11.11
C ALA A 154 2.21 6.73 9.84
N ASP A 155 2.09 5.47 9.38
CA ASP A 155 2.70 5.02 8.13
C ASP A 155 2.12 5.78 6.93
N PHE A 156 0.81 6.06 6.93
CA PHE A 156 0.19 6.86 5.89
C PHE A 156 0.68 8.31 5.92
N LYS A 157 0.70 8.94 7.11
CA LYS A 157 1.17 10.32 7.30
C LYS A 157 2.65 10.48 6.92
N SER A 158 3.48 9.45 7.12
CA SER A 158 4.91 9.47 6.75
C SER A 158 5.16 9.65 5.25
N ARG A 159 4.18 9.33 4.40
CA ARG A 159 4.23 9.54 2.94
C ARG A 159 3.92 10.99 2.54
N LEU A 160 3.30 11.75 3.43
CA LEU A 160 2.86 13.11 3.16
C LEU A 160 3.96 14.11 3.53
N LYS A 161 3.90 15.30 2.92
CA LYS A 161 4.75 16.42 3.32
C LYS A 161 4.34 16.91 4.70
N SER A 162 5.32 17.26 5.53
CA SER A 162 5.09 17.96 6.80
C SER A 162 4.42 19.31 6.55
N ARG A 163 3.65 19.79 7.54
CA ARG A 163 2.91 21.06 7.49
C ARG A 163 3.36 21.94 8.65
N PRO A 164 4.50 22.66 8.51
CA PRO A 164 5.08 23.42 9.63
C PRO A 164 4.11 24.47 10.17
N GLN A 165 3.36 25.15 9.29
CA GLN A 165 2.36 26.16 9.69
C GLN A 165 1.26 25.59 10.62
N LEU A 166 0.85 24.34 10.42
CA LEU A 166 -0.17 23.70 11.26
C LEU A 166 0.43 23.27 12.60
N GLU A 167 1.67 22.78 12.59
CA GLU A 167 2.42 22.42 13.80
C GLU A 167 2.69 23.66 14.68
N GLU A 168 3.05 24.79 14.07
CA GLU A 168 3.22 26.07 14.76
C GLU A 168 1.90 26.56 15.39
N LEU A 169 0.79 26.49 14.66
CA LEU A 169 -0.52 26.87 15.20
C LEU A 169 -0.96 25.96 16.34
N LEU A 170 -0.71 24.66 16.25
CA LEU A 170 -0.99 23.72 17.35
C LEU A 170 -0.13 24.04 18.58
N ALA A 171 1.15 24.37 18.38
CA ALA A 171 2.06 24.76 19.46
C ALA A 171 1.67 26.10 20.13
N GLN A 172 1.02 27.01 19.40
CA GLN A 172 0.49 28.25 19.96
C GLN A 172 -0.82 28.06 20.73
N MET A 173 -1.57 26.99 20.45
CA MET A 173 -2.81 26.66 21.13
C MET A 173 -2.61 25.81 22.39
N SER A 174 -1.46 25.13 22.52
CA SER A 174 -1.04 24.36 23.69
C SER A 174 -0.34 25.23 24.72
#